data_AF-L0HG10-F1
#
_entry.id   AF-L0HG10-F1
#
_cell.length_a   1.000
_cell.length_b   1.000
_cell.length_c   1.000
_cell.angle_alpha   90.00
_cell.angle_beta   90.00
_cell.angle_gamma   90.00
#
_symmetry.space_group_name_H-M   'P 1'
#
loop_
_entity.id
_entity.type
_entity.pdbx_description
1 polymer ?
#
loop_
_entity_poly.entity_id
_entity_poly.type
_entity_poly.pdbx_seq_one_letter_code
_entity_poly.pdbx_strand_id
1 'polypeptide(L)'
;MDYQRILAGKEKSIPLYKAVATALENPRSFPDLVEPIYREAMTLDDETLDRFRFSLMRLQIYADVHRNEDLEQAMHIRYVAQVIEKVVFGSLIMEPAEPLAD
;
A
#
# COMPACT_ATOMS: atom_id res chain seq x y z
N MET A 1 14.43 2.97 2.64
CA MET A 1 13.66 3.42 1.47
C MET A 1 12.71 4.53 1.94
N ASP A 2 12.50 5.59 1.15
CA ASP A 2 11.60 6.67 1.56
C ASP A 2 10.14 6.36 1.19
N TYR A 3 9.50 5.55 2.03
CA TYR A 3 8.09 5.16 1.84
C TYR A 3 7.13 6.34 2.03
N GLN A 4 7.49 7.33 2.85
CA GLN A 4 6.68 8.54 3.05
C GLN A 4 6.54 9.33 1.75
N ARG A 5 7.64 9.51 1.00
CA ARG A 5 7.61 10.13 -0.33
C ARG A 5 6.74 9.36 -1.31
N ILE A 6 6.79 8.03 -1.32
CA ILE A 6 5.99 7.20 -2.25
C ILE A 6 4.49 7.31 -1.91
N LEU A 7 4.15 7.16 -0.63
CA LEU A 7 2.79 7.23 -0.12
C LEU A 7 2.16 8.61 -0.39
N ALA A 8 2.88 9.69 -0.05
CA ALA A 8 2.37 11.05 -0.21
C ALA A 8 2.38 11.52 -1.68
N GLY A 9 3.34 11.07 -2.49
CA GLY A 9 3.53 11.59 -3.84
C GLY A 9 3.82 13.10 -3.80
N LYS A 10 2.91 13.90 -4.35
CA LYS A 10 2.96 15.38 -4.29
C LYS A 10 1.99 15.99 -3.28
N GLU A 11 1.19 15.15 -2.61
CA GLU A 11 0.18 15.57 -1.65
C GLU A 11 0.76 15.66 -0.22
N LYS A 12 -0.06 16.17 0.70
CA LYS A 12 0.30 16.19 2.13
C LYS A 12 0.37 14.77 2.70
N SER A 13 1.30 14.57 3.63
CA SER A 13 1.33 13.34 4.42
C SER A 13 0.13 13.28 5.36
N ILE A 14 -0.44 12.08 5.52
CA ILE A 14 -1.53 11.80 6.47
C ILE A 14 -1.00 10.88 7.58
N PRO A 15 -1.57 10.94 8.80
CA PRO A 15 -1.08 10.14 9.94
C PRO A 15 -0.92 8.65 9.64
N LEU A 16 -1.88 8.08 8.91
CA LEU A 16 -1.94 6.67 8.52
C LEU A 16 -0.68 6.16 7.78
N TYR A 17 0.03 7.05 7.06
CA TYR A 17 1.24 6.66 6.32
C TYR A 17 2.34 6.13 7.21
N LYS A 18 2.40 6.51 8.49
CA LYS A 18 3.41 6.00 9.41
C LYS A 18 3.22 4.50 9.69
N ALA A 19 1.97 4.07 9.91
CA ALA A 19 1.65 2.67 10.14
C ALA A 19 1.93 1.83 8.88
N VAL A 20 1.56 2.34 7.70
CA VAL A 20 1.85 1.68 6.42
C VAL A 20 3.35 1.59 6.16
N ALA A 21 4.11 2.67 6.37
CA ALA A 21 5.56 2.63 6.23
C ALA A 21 6.21 1.58 7.16
N THR A 22 5.73 1.47 8.41
CA THR A 22 6.19 0.44 9.35
C THR A 22 5.95 -0.98 8.82
N ALA A 23 4.76 -1.23 8.25
CA ALA A 23 4.45 -2.52 7.63
C ALA A 23 5.33 -2.83 6.40
N LEU A 24 5.70 -1.81 5.63
CA LEU A 24 6.57 -1.95 4.46
C LEU A 24 8.03 -2.22 4.87
N GLU A 25 8.51 -1.59 5.95
CA GLU A 25 9.87 -1.77 6.47
C GLU A 25 10.07 -3.14 7.13
N ASN A 26 9.03 -3.68 7.78
CA ASN A 26 9.11 -4.97 8.45
C ASN A 26 7.89 -5.86 8.13
N PRO A 27 8.04 -6.82 7.19
CA PRO A 27 6.96 -7.75 6.83
C PRO A 27 6.35 -8.51 8.00
N ARG A 28 7.17 -8.83 9.02
CA ARG A 28 6.71 -9.61 10.18
C ARG A 28 5.76 -8.82 11.08
N SER A 29 5.79 -7.49 11.00
CA SER A 29 4.88 -6.62 11.75
C SER A 29 3.52 -6.46 11.07
N PHE A 30 3.42 -6.76 9.77
CA PHE A 30 2.21 -6.46 9.01
C PHE A 30 0.94 -7.15 9.56
N PRO A 31 0.96 -8.45 9.94
CA PRO A 31 -0.23 -9.10 10.51
C PRO A 31 -0.82 -8.35 11.71
N ASP A 32 0.03 -7.80 12.57
CA ASP A 32 -0.39 -7.04 13.76
C ASP A 32 -0.87 -5.62 13.41
N LEU A 33 -0.43 -5.08 12.27
CA LEU A 33 -0.72 -3.72 11.82
C LEU A 33 -1.97 -3.62 10.91
N VAL A 34 -2.43 -4.72 10.31
CA VAL A 34 -3.59 -4.70 9.38
C VAL A 34 -4.84 -4.13 10.04
N GLU A 35 -5.23 -4.63 11.22
CA GLU A 35 -6.43 -4.12 11.90
C GLU A 35 -6.28 -2.66 12.32
N PRO A 36 -5.20 -2.22 13.00
CA PRO A 36 -4.99 -0.81 13.32
C PRO A 36 -5.06 0.12 12.10
N ILE A 37 -4.42 -0.25 10.99
CA ILE A 37 -4.47 0.51 9.73
C ILE A 37 -5.91 0.63 9.22
N TYR A 38 -6.66 -0.47 9.23
CA TYR A 38 -8.08 -0.46 8.83
C TYR A 38 -8.90 0.47 9.73
N ARG A 39 -8.78 0.33 11.06
CA ARG A 39 -9.53 1.14 12.03
C ARG A 39 -9.25 2.63 11.85
N GLU A 40 -7.99 3.01 11.66
CA GLU A 40 -7.60 4.40 11.42
C GLU A 40 -8.11 4.90 10.07
N ALA A 41 -8.06 4.09 9.01
CA ALA A 41 -8.63 4.44 7.70
C ALA A 41 -10.14 4.75 7.79
N MET A 42 -10.90 4.01 8.61
CA MET A 42 -12.33 4.25 8.81
C MET A 42 -12.66 5.56 9.55
N THR A 43 -11.66 6.27 10.08
CA THR A 43 -11.83 7.60 10.70
C THR A 43 -11.57 8.76 9.74
N LEU A 44 -11.08 8.48 8.54
CA LEU A 44 -10.77 9.48 7.53
C LEU A 44 -12.04 10.01 6.86
N ASP A 45 -12.02 11.26 6.43
CA ASP A 45 -13.02 11.80 5.50
C ASP A 45 -12.86 11.20 4.09
N ASP A 46 -13.91 11.30 3.28
CA ASP A 46 -13.96 10.71 1.92
C ASP A 46 -12.80 11.18 1.02
N GLU A 47 -12.42 12.45 1.11
CA GLU A 47 -11.32 13.01 0.30
C GLU A 47 -9.97 12.42 0.70
N THR A 48 -9.73 12.29 2.01
CA THR A 48 -8.52 11.72 2.57
C THR A 48 -8.46 10.20 2.34
N LEU A 49 -9.61 9.54 2.38
CA LEU A 49 -9.74 8.13 2.09
C LEU A 49 -9.49 7.82 0.60
N ASP A 50 -10.00 8.63 -0.33
CA ASP A 50 -9.67 8.52 -1.76
C ASP A 50 -8.17 8.73 -2.02
N ARG A 51 -7.58 9.77 -1.41
CA ARG A 51 -6.13 9.99 -1.45
C ARG A 51 -5.35 8.79 -0.96
N PHE A 52 -5.80 8.16 0.13
CA PHE A 52 -5.16 6.97 0.67
C PHE A 52 -5.20 5.80 -0.31
N ARG A 53 -6.30 5.62 -1.05
CA ARG A 53 -6.40 4.60 -2.10
C ARG A 53 -5.34 4.81 -3.19
N PHE A 54 -5.17 6.06 -3.63
CA PHE A 54 -4.10 6.41 -4.59
C PHE A 54 -2.70 6.16 -4.04
N SER A 55 -2.46 6.32 -2.74
CA SER A 55 -1.18 5.98 -2.11
C SER A 55 -0.86 4.49 -2.20
N LEU A 56 -1.85 3.62 -1.98
CA LEU A 56 -1.70 2.17 -2.12
C LEU A 56 -1.44 1.79 -3.60
N MET A 57 -2.11 2.44 -4.54
CA MET A 57 -1.82 2.27 -5.97
C MET A 57 -0.39 2.69 -6.32
N ARG A 58 0.12 3.79 -5.77
CA ARG A 58 1.52 4.23 -5.98
C ARG A 58 2.53 3.20 -5.47
N LEU A 59 2.26 2.54 -4.35
CA LEU A 59 3.11 1.45 -3.86
C LEU A 59 3.13 0.26 -4.82
N GLN A 60 1.99 -0.11 -5.40
CA GLN A 60 1.90 -1.17 -6.40
C GLN A 60 2.71 -0.82 -7.66
N ILE A 61 2.55 0.41 -8.18
CA ILE A 61 3.35 0.90 -9.32
C ILE A 61 4.84 0.92 -8.98
N TYR A 62 5.19 1.37 -7.77
CA TYR A 62 6.57 1.40 -7.31
C TYR A 62 7.19 -0.01 -7.30
N ALA A 63 6.48 -0.99 -6.75
CA ALA A 63 6.90 -2.38 -6.76
C ALA A 63 7.12 -2.92 -8.18
N ASP A 64 6.23 -2.58 -9.13
CA ASP A 64 6.37 -3.03 -10.52
C ASP A 64 7.58 -2.42 -11.22
N VAL A 65 7.85 -1.14 -11.00
CA VAL A 65 9.02 -0.45 -11.57
C VAL A 65 10.34 -1.02 -11.04
N HIS A 66 10.41 -1.36 -9.76
CA HIS A 66 11.65 -1.79 -9.09
C HIS A 66 11.76 -3.32 -8.95
N ARG A 67 10.84 -4.08 -9.58
CA ARG A 67 10.76 -5.54 -9.47
C ARG A 67 12.07 -6.26 -9.80
N ASN A 68 12.80 -5.75 -10.78
CA ASN A 68 14.07 -6.35 -11.23
C ASN A 68 15.27 -5.95 -10.37
N GLU A 69 15.13 -4.93 -9.52
CA GLU A 69 16.19 -4.46 -8.62
C GLU A 69 16.21 -5.31 -7.34
N ASP A 70 15.04 -5.52 -6.75
CA ASP A 70 14.84 -6.36 -5.57
C ASP A 70 13.46 -7.01 -5.63
N LEU A 71 13.42 -8.27 -6.08
CA LEU A 71 12.18 -9.01 -6.27
C LEU A 71 11.46 -9.24 -4.94
N GLU A 72 12.19 -9.57 -3.88
CA GLU A 72 11.61 -9.88 -2.56
C GLU A 72 10.96 -8.63 -1.97
N GLN A 73 11.67 -7.50 -2.01
CA GLN A 73 11.14 -6.23 -1.54
C GLN A 73 9.95 -5.77 -2.38
N ALA A 74 10.03 -5.89 -3.72
CA ALA A 74 8.92 -5.52 -4.60
C ALA A 74 7.67 -6.37 -4.33
N MET A 75 7.81 -7.69 -4.18
CA MET A 75 6.71 -8.59 -3.84
C MET A 75 6.09 -8.22 -2.49
N HIS A 76 6.91 -7.89 -1.50
CA HIS A 76 6.43 -7.46 -0.18
C HIS A 76 5.64 -6.15 -0.25
N ILE A 77 6.19 -5.11 -0.89
CA ILE A 77 5.52 -3.82 -1.07
C ILE A 77 4.16 -4.01 -1.74
N ARG A 78 4.12 -4.82 -2.81
CA ARG A 78 2.89 -5.12 -3.55
C ARG A 78 1.87 -5.85 -2.66
N TYR A 79 2.30 -6.87 -1.93
CA TYR A 79 1.42 -7.63 -1.03
C TYR A 79 0.78 -6.74 0.03
N VAL A 80 1.58 -5.95 0.75
CA VAL A 80 1.09 -5.03 1.79
C VAL A 80 0.07 -4.05 1.21
N ALA A 81 0.40 -3.41 0.09
CA ALA A 81 -0.48 -2.45 -0.55
C ALA A 81 -1.82 -3.07 -0.96
N GLN A 82 -1.80 -4.25 -1.59
CA GLN A 82 -3.01 -4.94 -2.05
C GLN A 82 -3.88 -5.45 -0.92
N VAL A 83 -3.29 -5.96 0.17
CA VAL A 83 -4.05 -6.42 1.33
C VAL A 83 -4.74 -5.25 2.01
N ILE A 84 -4.03 -4.14 2.26
CA ILE A 84 -4.64 -2.94 2.85
C ILE A 84 -5.76 -2.43 1.94
N GLU A 85 -5.52 -2.38 0.62
CA GLU A 85 -6.52 -1.87 -0.33
C GLU A 85 -7.79 -2.74 -0.31
N LYS A 86 -7.66 -4.07 -0.34
CA LYS A 86 -8.80 -4.98 -0.25
C LYS A 86 -9.56 -4.85 1.07
N VAL A 87 -8.85 -4.72 2.19
CA VAL A 87 -9.48 -4.62 3.51
C VAL A 87 -10.21 -3.29 3.68
N VAL A 88 -9.66 -2.19 3.18
CA VAL A 88 -10.24 -0.85 3.34
C VAL A 88 -11.31 -0.54 2.29
N PHE A 89 -11.13 -0.98 1.04
CA PHE A 89 -11.98 -0.59 -0.09
C PHE A 89 -12.77 -1.74 -0.72
N GLY A 90 -12.52 -2.99 -0.33
CA GLY A 90 -13.19 -4.16 -0.87
C GLY A 90 -12.74 -4.60 -2.27
N SER A 91 -11.97 -3.79 -2.99
CA SER A 91 -11.46 -4.10 -4.33
C SER A 91 -10.11 -3.43 -4.62
N LEU A 92 -9.35 -4.04 -5.53
CA LEU A 92 -8.13 -3.43 -6.07
C LEU A 92 -8.48 -2.48 -7.22
N ILE A 93 -7.81 -1.33 -7.30
CA ILE A 93 -7.82 -0.50 -8.52
C ILE A 93 -7.01 -1.21 -9.61
N MET A 94 -5.82 -1.69 -9.27
CA MET A 94 -4.95 -2.42 -10.18
C MET A 94 -5.24 -3.91 -10.04
N GLU A 95 -6.02 -4.45 -10.99
CA GLU A 95 -6.20 -5.90 -11.07
C GLU A 95 -4.84 -6.58 -11.29
N PRO A 96 -4.61 -7.77 -10.72
CA PRO A 96 -3.45 -8.58 -11.09
C PRO A 96 -3.47 -8.77 -12.61
N ALA A 97 -2.32 -8.62 -13.27
CA ALA A 97 -2.20 -9.13 -14.62
C ALA A 97 -2.59 -10.62 -14.55
N GLU A 98 -3.63 -11.02 -15.29
CA GLU A 98 -3.95 -12.44 -15.41
C GLU A 98 -2.66 -13.16 -15.83
N PRO A 99 -2.34 -14.32 -15.22
CA PRO A 99 -1.30 -15.16 -15.78
C PRO A 99 -1.70 -15.39 -17.23
N LEU A 100 -0.83 -15.01 -18.18
CA LEU A 100 -0.98 -15.46 -19.56
C LEU A 100 -1.11 -16.98 -19.47
N ALA A 101 -2.30 -17.49 -19.79
CA ALA A 101 -2.52 -18.92 -19.89
C ALA A 101 -1.57 -19.40 -21.00
N ASP A 102 -0.62 -20.27 -20.63
CA ASP A 102 0.25 -20.97 -21.58
C ASP A 102 -0.58 -21.80 -22.59
#